data_AF-A0A7X7QRE6-F1
#
_entry.id   AF-A0A7X7QRE6-F1
#
_cell.length_a   1.000
_cell.length_b   1.000
_cell.length_c   1.000
_cell.angle_alpha   90.00
_cell.angle_beta   90.00
_cell.angle_gamma   90.00
#
_symmetry.space_group_name_H-M   'P 1'
#
loop_
_entity.id
_entity.type
_entity.pdbx_description
1 polymer ?
#
loop_
_entity_poly.entity_id
_entity_poly.type
_entity_poly.pdbx_seq_one_letter_code
_entity_poly.pdbx_strand_id
1 'polypeptide(L)'
;MFLLRYLAVGIIGTLAVHYGAPRFKPLLAPSNPAPDGTSVAATSPATRPFEPVQERGGVRVVAPDPITEPDQPPSAAYEPSSEAAVAAPPPAVATPAADKAAPVVVTTLGYTPSTSRIPASGSDTTHWGVTLQEAALFERDGKRSGITLPGGVLVEQTGAGTSSRGEVALCRVWRQGAWAGPWLIATADLIRFEGGRGEVDADELDLLLRYGALHARQEARRRELVRQTVDANPHAAPLRQLKQQYDAAAERAKGLTRQRDGAQGTQRMKLGDELRRLKEDEMRMRRQIEALTRQYEAWKQAHPVATADPARDPQVRELAAQIESLRRQLGHFGL
;
A
#
# COMPACT_ATOMS: atom_id res chain seq x y z
N MET A 1 -16.34 -22.79 -24.72
CA MET A 1 -16.24 -21.35 -25.04
C MET A 1 -16.09 -20.45 -23.80
N PHE A 2 -16.72 -20.75 -22.65
CA PHE A 2 -16.60 -19.93 -21.42
C PHE A 2 -15.24 -20.06 -20.70
N LEU A 3 -14.67 -21.28 -20.63
CA LEU A 3 -13.37 -21.53 -20.00
C LEU A 3 -12.21 -20.76 -20.67
N LEU A 4 -12.26 -20.59 -21.99
CA LEU A 4 -11.26 -19.85 -22.77
C LEU A 4 -11.32 -18.34 -22.53
N ARG A 5 -12.52 -17.80 -22.26
CA ARG A 5 -12.71 -16.38 -21.93
C ARG A 5 -12.19 -16.07 -20.51
N TYR A 6 -12.40 -16.98 -19.56
CA TYR A 6 -11.85 -16.86 -18.21
C TYR A 6 -10.31 -16.94 -18.18
N LEU A 7 -9.72 -17.86 -18.95
CA LEU A 7 -8.27 -17.98 -19.06
C LEU A 7 -7.62 -16.76 -19.74
N ALA A 8 -8.27 -16.21 -20.78
CA ALA A 8 -7.82 -14.99 -21.42
C ALA A 8 -7.85 -13.78 -20.47
N VAL A 9 -8.88 -13.64 -19.63
CA VAL A 9 -8.97 -12.59 -18.61
C VAL A 9 -7.91 -12.78 -17.52
N GLY A 10 -7.68 -14.02 -17.08
CA GLY A 10 -6.63 -14.33 -16.11
C GLY A 10 -5.24 -13.93 -16.60
N ILE A 11 -4.88 -14.29 -17.83
CA ILE A 11 -3.58 -13.96 -18.43
C ILE A 11 -3.45 -12.45 -18.71
N ILE A 12 -4.54 -11.78 -19.11
CA ILE A 12 -4.56 -10.31 -19.27
C ILE A 12 -4.37 -9.62 -17.92
N GLY A 13 -4.99 -10.11 -16.84
CA GLY A 13 -4.79 -9.62 -15.49
C GLY A 13 -3.34 -9.79 -15.02
N THR A 14 -2.75 -10.97 -15.20
CA THR A 14 -1.36 -11.24 -14.81
C THR A 14 -0.36 -10.41 -15.62
N LEU A 15 -0.56 -10.24 -16.93
CA LEU A 15 0.29 -9.40 -17.77
C LEU A 15 0.11 -7.90 -17.51
N ALA A 16 -1.11 -7.43 -17.22
CA ALA A 16 -1.38 -6.04 -16.90
C ALA A 16 -0.82 -5.65 -15.51
N VAL A 17 -0.89 -6.55 -14.53
CA VAL A 17 -0.30 -6.33 -13.20
C VAL A 17 1.23 -6.34 -13.27
N HIS A 18 1.84 -7.24 -14.03
CA HIS A 18 3.32 -7.33 -14.09
C HIS A 18 3.97 -6.35 -15.07
N TYR A 19 3.32 -5.95 -16.16
CA TYR A 19 3.91 -5.08 -17.19
C TYR A 19 3.18 -3.76 -17.43
N GLY A 20 1.96 -3.58 -16.90
CA GLY A 20 1.16 -2.36 -17.08
C GLY A 20 1.46 -1.25 -16.07
N ALA A 21 1.98 -1.59 -14.89
CA ALA A 21 2.23 -0.62 -13.80
C ALA A 21 3.18 0.56 -14.14
N PRO A 22 4.12 0.49 -15.10
CA PRO A 22 4.93 1.66 -15.48
C PRO A 22 4.42 2.47 -16.68
N ARG A 23 3.47 1.98 -17.49
CA ARG A 23 3.18 2.57 -18.83
C ARG A 23 1.82 3.25 -19.04
N PHE A 24 0.90 3.24 -18.08
CA PHE A 24 -0.36 4.01 -18.17
C PHE A 24 -0.21 5.52 -17.86
N LYS A 25 0.98 6.10 -18.09
CA LYS A 25 1.33 7.45 -17.62
C LYS A 25 0.89 8.67 -18.46
N PRO A 26 0.28 8.60 -19.67
CA PRO A 26 -0.17 9.85 -20.31
C PRO A 26 -1.69 9.98 -20.59
N LEU A 27 -2.57 9.05 -20.19
CA LEU A 27 -4.00 9.12 -20.61
C LEU A 27 -5.00 9.48 -19.50
N LEU A 28 -4.55 9.96 -18.34
CA LEU A 28 -5.41 10.48 -17.28
C LEU A 28 -5.00 11.87 -16.81
N ALA A 29 -4.55 12.73 -17.74
CA ALA A 29 -4.57 14.17 -17.49
C ALA A 29 -5.99 14.68 -17.80
N PRO A 30 -6.73 15.25 -16.83
CA PRO A 30 -7.94 15.99 -17.14
C PRO A 30 -7.55 17.27 -17.89
N SER A 31 -8.02 17.41 -19.13
CA SER A 31 -8.06 18.69 -19.83
C SER A 31 -9.00 19.62 -19.08
N ASN A 32 -8.45 20.59 -18.33
CA ASN A 32 -9.24 21.72 -17.86
C ASN A 32 -9.55 22.64 -19.06
N PRO A 33 -10.82 22.96 -19.35
CA PRO A 33 -11.12 24.10 -20.21
C PRO A 33 -10.87 25.39 -19.43
N ALA A 34 -10.08 26.28 -20.02
CA ALA A 34 -10.02 27.68 -19.60
C ALA A 34 -11.36 28.38 -19.94
N PRO A 35 -11.87 29.25 -19.06
CA PRO A 35 -12.71 30.36 -19.49
C PRO A 35 -11.86 31.64 -19.56
N ASP A 36 -11.90 32.25 -20.75
CA ASP A 36 -11.35 33.57 -21.03
C ASP A 36 -11.99 34.65 -20.15
N GLY A 37 -11.12 35.44 -19.51
CA GLY A 37 -11.14 36.90 -19.54
C GLY A 37 -12.34 37.66 -18.97
N THR A 38 -12.18 38.15 -17.73
CA THR A 38 -12.40 39.58 -17.45
C THR A 38 -11.42 40.07 -16.37
N SER A 39 -10.55 40.99 -16.75
CA SER A 39 -9.74 41.83 -15.85
C SER A 39 -10.64 42.80 -15.09
N VAL A 40 -10.44 43.03 -13.78
CA VAL A 40 -10.25 44.38 -13.17
C VAL A 40 -9.59 44.27 -11.77
N ALA A 41 -8.51 45.04 -11.63
CA ALA A 41 -7.88 45.74 -10.48
C ALA A 41 -8.12 45.32 -9.00
N ALA A 42 -7.01 45.40 -8.27
CA ALA A 42 -6.89 45.50 -6.81
C ALA A 42 -7.62 46.74 -6.24
N THR A 43 -8.15 46.64 -5.01
CA THR A 43 -8.01 47.61 -3.89
C THR A 43 -8.58 46.97 -2.60
N SER A 44 -7.97 47.28 -1.46
CA SER A 44 -8.31 46.85 -0.09
C SER A 44 -9.58 47.55 0.50
N PRO A 45 -9.82 47.57 1.83
CA PRO A 45 -10.92 46.85 2.49
C PRO A 45 -12.00 47.76 3.11
N ALA A 46 -12.98 47.13 3.75
CA ALA A 46 -13.82 47.58 4.88
C ALA A 46 -15.33 47.61 4.63
N THR A 47 -16.04 47.37 5.74
CA THR A 47 -17.42 47.77 6.07
C THR A 47 -18.50 46.68 5.95
N ARG A 48 -18.78 46.04 7.11
CA ARG A 48 -20.14 45.59 7.51
C ARG A 48 -21.02 46.85 7.64
N PRO A 49 -22.36 46.84 7.39
CA PRO A 49 -23.30 46.12 8.27
C PRO A 49 -24.66 45.71 7.66
N PHE A 50 -25.48 45.08 8.53
CA PHE A 50 -26.94 44.88 8.52
C PHE A 50 -27.57 43.60 7.95
N GLU A 51 -28.17 42.83 8.88
CA GLU A 51 -29.29 41.91 8.71
C GLU A 51 -30.56 42.62 8.22
N PRO A 52 -31.56 41.85 7.74
CA PRO A 52 -32.71 41.66 8.62
C PRO A 52 -33.25 40.21 8.69
N VAL A 53 -33.87 39.95 9.84
CA VAL A 53 -34.70 38.80 10.26
C VAL A 53 -36.09 38.83 9.60
N GLN A 54 -36.63 37.64 9.25
CA GLN A 54 -38.04 37.21 9.40
C GLN A 54 -38.13 35.73 8.98
N GLU A 55 -38.24 34.75 9.89
CA GLU A 55 -39.42 34.26 10.63
C GLU A 55 -40.63 33.76 9.81
N ARG A 56 -40.89 32.44 9.95
CA ARG A 56 -42.17 31.67 10.07
C ARG A 56 -41.95 30.30 9.40
N GLY A 57 -42.19 29.14 9.99
CA GLY A 57 -42.81 28.71 11.25
C GLY A 57 -43.11 27.21 11.06
N GLY A 58 -42.68 26.33 11.97
CA GLY A 58 -43.65 25.53 12.70
C GLY A 58 -43.13 24.18 13.19
N VAL A 59 -43.06 24.06 14.53
CA VAL A 59 -43.39 22.90 15.40
C VAL A 59 -42.51 21.63 15.28
N ARG A 60 -41.52 21.38 16.15
CA ARG A 60 -41.50 20.93 17.58
C ARG A 60 -41.97 19.48 17.81
N VAL A 61 -41.06 18.60 18.26
CA VAL A 61 -41.22 17.78 19.48
C VAL A 61 -39.84 17.57 20.11
N VAL A 62 -39.83 17.72 21.43
CA VAL A 62 -38.72 17.75 22.38
C VAL A 62 -38.39 16.34 22.89
N ALA A 63 -37.10 16.18 23.22
CA ALA A 63 -36.34 15.19 24.01
C ALA A 63 -37.09 14.46 25.18
N PRO A 64 -36.53 13.39 25.81
CA PRO A 64 -35.26 13.48 26.55
C PRO A 64 -34.34 12.23 26.58
N ASP A 65 -33.10 12.46 27.03
CA ASP A 65 -32.14 11.47 27.54
C ASP A 65 -32.72 10.61 28.68
N PRO A 66 -32.04 9.51 29.02
CA PRO A 66 -31.64 9.36 30.42
C PRO A 66 -30.20 8.86 30.62
N ILE A 67 -29.48 9.58 31.49
CA ILE A 67 -28.44 9.04 32.37
C ILE A 67 -29.18 8.48 33.59
N THR A 68 -28.93 7.23 34.00
CA THR A 68 -28.97 6.80 35.42
C THR A 68 -28.23 5.46 35.57
N GLU A 69 -27.09 5.54 36.24
CA GLU A 69 -26.35 4.46 36.90
C GLU A 69 -27.01 4.17 38.26
N PRO A 70 -27.09 2.90 38.70
CA PRO A 70 -27.33 2.61 40.11
C PRO A 70 -26.27 1.70 40.75
N ASP A 71 -25.71 2.23 41.84
CA ASP A 71 -25.52 1.59 43.15
C ASP A 71 -24.81 0.23 43.28
N GLN A 72 -23.60 0.32 43.84
CA GLN A 72 -23.05 -0.63 44.83
C GLN A 72 -23.91 -0.57 46.11
N PRO A 73 -24.13 -1.66 46.87
CA PRO A 73 -23.32 -1.92 48.07
C PRO A 73 -23.26 -3.44 48.46
N PRO A 74 -23.01 -3.84 49.73
CA PRO A 74 -21.74 -4.37 50.20
C PRO A 74 -21.80 -5.87 50.56
N SER A 75 -20.64 -6.54 50.70
CA SER A 75 -20.59 -7.78 51.49
C SER A 75 -19.31 -7.83 52.31
N ALA A 76 -19.51 -7.54 53.60
CA ALA A 76 -18.59 -7.86 54.67
C ALA A 76 -18.86 -9.29 55.19
N ALA A 77 -17.83 -9.84 55.82
CA ALA A 77 -17.82 -11.02 56.68
C ALA A 77 -17.80 -12.40 55.99
N TYR A 78 -16.63 -13.04 56.01
CA TYR A 78 -16.43 -14.28 56.77
C TYR A 78 -14.92 -14.63 56.87
N GLU A 79 -14.31 -14.32 58.02
CA GLU A 79 -13.34 -15.21 58.66
C GLU A 79 -14.14 -16.14 59.60
N PRO A 80 -13.77 -17.41 59.80
CA PRO A 80 -12.75 -17.70 60.83
C PRO A 80 -11.87 -18.93 60.57
N SER A 81 -10.61 -18.88 61.00
CA SER A 81 -10.03 -19.84 61.95
C SER A 81 -8.55 -19.57 62.17
N SER A 82 -8.28 -18.96 63.33
CA SER A 82 -7.02 -19.01 64.05
C SER A 82 -6.79 -20.40 64.64
N GLU A 83 -5.57 -20.95 64.58
CA GLU A 83 -4.89 -21.45 65.79
C GLU A 83 -3.37 -21.66 65.61
N ALA A 84 -2.63 -20.87 66.41
CA ALA A 84 -1.36 -21.10 67.12
C ALA A 84 -0.16 -21.80 66.45
N ALA A 85 0.99 -21.10 66.44
CA ALA A 85 2.01 -21.27 67.47
C ALA A 85 3.13 -20.21 67.36
N VAL A 86 3.43 -19.57 68.49
CA VAL A 86 4.53 -18.62 68.71
C VAL A 86 5.71 -19.37 69.32
N ALA A 87 6.94 -19.16 68.82
CA ALA A 87 8.15 -19.23 69.65
C ALA A 87 9.37 -18.51 68.98
N ALA A 88 9.73 -17.38 69.60
CA ALA A 88 11.00 -16.66 69.78
C ALA A 88 12.22 -16.77 68.80
N PRO A 89 12.98 -15.66 68.58
CA PRO A 89 14.22 -15.62 67.80
C PRO A 89 15.50 -15.73 68.67
N PRO A 90 16.66 -16.04 68.07
CA PRO A 90 17.97 -15.73 68.66
C PRO A 90 18.81 -14.72 67.81
N PRO A 91 19.90 -14.18 68.37
CA PRO A 91 20.41 -12.84 68.05
C PRO A 91 21.50 -12.79 66.97
N ALA A 92 21.77 -11.56 66.53
CA ALA A 92 22.84 -11.15 65.62
C ALA A 92 24.25 -11.51 66.11
N VAL A 93 25.13 -11.93 65.20
CA VAL A 93 26.58 -11.70 65.29
C VAL A 93 27.17 -11.42 63.90
N ALA A 94 28.08 -10.44 63.91
CA ALA A 94 28.84 -9.78 62.87
C ALA A 94 29.46 -10.62 61.73
N THR A 95 29.56 -9.96 60.57
CA THR A 95 30.49 -10.21 59.46
C THR A 95 31.96 -10.12 59.92
N PRO A 96 32.90 -10.79 59.23
CA PRO A 96 33.73 -9.98 58.33
C PRO A 96 34.13 -10.67 57.00
N ALA A 97 34.13 -9.81 55.97
CA ALA A 97 35.09 -9.68 54.87
C ALA A 97 35.38 -10.83 53.89
N ALA A 98 35.20 -10.43 52.62
CA ALA A 98 36.00 -10.74 51.44
C ALA A 98 35.85 -12.12 50.82
N ASP A 99 34.86 -12.22 49.93
CA ASP A 99 35.07 -12.94 48.69
C ASP A 99 34.74 -12.02 47.50
N LYS A 100 35.66 -11.95 46.54
CA LYS A 100 35.54 -11.14 45.32
C LYS A 100 34.42 -11.74 44.47
N ALA A 101 33.20 -11.28 44.67
CA ALA A 101 32.13 -11.49 43.71
C ALA A 101 32.51 -10.72 42.44
N ALA A 102 32.98 -11.46 41.42
CA ALA A 102 33.04 -10.97 40.06
C ALA A 102 31.66 -10.35 39.73
N PRO A 103 31.60 -9.17 39.08
CA PRO A 103 30.32 -8.64 38.67
C PRO A 103 29.68 -9.66 37.73
N VAL A 104 28.64 -10.32 38.21
CA VAL A 104 27.69 -11.01 37.35
C VAL A 104 27.06 -9.90 36.55
N VAL A 105 27.59 -9.67 35.36
CA VAL A 105 26.93 -8.85 34.34
C VAL A 105 25.72 -9.66 33.92
N VAL A 106 24.63 -9.48 34.67
CA VAL A 106 23.29 -9.76 34.17
C VAL A 106 23.10 -8.75 33.05
N THR A 107 23.41 -9.14 31.81
CA THR A 107 22.93 -8.42 30.62
C THR A 107 21.42 -8.58 30.57
N THR A 108 20.71 -7.79 31.40
CA THR A 108 19.36 -7.40 31.09
C THR A 108 19.48 -6.64 29.78
N LEU A 109 18.95 -7.17 28.67
CA LEU A 109 18.79 -6.37 27.46
C LEU A 109 17.96 -5.15 27.87
N GLY A 110 18.63 -4.02 28.03
CA GLY A 110 17.99 -2.78 28.42
C GLY A 110 17.13 -2.33 27.25
N TYR A 111 15.83 -2.15 27.51
CA TYR A 111 14.93 -1.54 26.55
C TYR A 111 15.54 -0.23 26.05
N THR A 112 15.77 -0.15 24.73
CA THR A 112 16.27 1.04 24.08
C THR A 112 15.18 1.54 23.14
N PRO A 113 14.50 2.66 23.44
CA PRO A 113 13.42 3.12 22.60
C PRO A 113 13.97 3.44 21.20
N SER A 114 13.26 3.01 20.17
CA SER A 114 13.66 3.16 18.77
C SER A 114 13.94 4.61 18.39
N THR A 115 13.29 5.55 19.08
CA THR A 115 13.46 7.00 18.93
C THR A 115 14.86 7.50 19.34
N SER A 116 15.60 6.70 20.12
CA SER A 116 16.99 6.99 20.51
C SER A 116 17.99 6.74 19.37
N ARG A 117 17.72 5.76 18.49
CA ARG A 117 18.56 5.47 17.31
C ARG A 117 18.16 6.28 16.10
N ILE A 118 16.84 6.38 15.88
CA ILE A 118 16.27 7.18 14.80
C ILE A 118 15.36 8.20 15.46
N PRO A 119 15.58 9.52 15.35
CA PRO A 119 14.69 10.51 15.98
C PRO A 119 13.28 10.44 15.39
N ALA A 120 12.25 10.79 16.16
CA ALA A 120 10.88 10.89 15.63
C ALA A 120 10.82 11.97 14.52
N SER A 121 9.95 11.77 13.53
CA SER A 121 9.79 12.73 12.42
C SER A 121 9.04 14.00 12.83
N GLY A 122 8.24 13.92 13.90
CA GLY A 122 7.46 15.03 14.46
C GLY A 122 6.37 14.55 15.41
N SER A 123 5.71 15.49 16.08
CA SER A 123 4.60 15.23 17.01
C SER A 123 3.25 15.00 16.32
N ASP A 124 3.17 15.21 15.00
CA ASP A 124 1.99 15.05 14.16
C ASP A 124 1.82 13.60 13.63
N THR A 125 2.55 12.65 14.19
CA THR A 125 2.55 11.25 13.76
C THR A 125 1.33 10.52 14.29
N THR A 126 0.49 10.03 13.37
CA THR A 126 -0.71 9.26 13.68
C THR A 126 -0.48 7.75 13.62
N HIS A 127 0.40 7.33 12.71
CA HIS A 127 0.81 5.94 12.52
C HIS A 127 2.29 5.92 12.15
N TRP A 128 2.93 4.78 12.33
CA TRP A 128 4.24 4.51 11.79
C TRP A 128 4.24 3.15 11.08
N GLY A 129 5.29 2.86 10.33
CA GLY A 129 5.30 1.63 9.56
C GLY A 129 6.59 1.38 8.81
N VAL A 130 6.59 0.27 8.08
CA VAL A 130 7.71 -0.15 7.25
C VAL A 130 7.19 -0.55 5.86
N THR A 131 7.93 -0.20 4.81
CA THR A 131 7.62 -0.63 3.45
C THR A 131 7.79 -2.15 3.30
N LEU A 132 6.77 -2.86 2.83
CA LEU A 132 6.81 -4.32 2.65
C LEU A 132 7.38 -4.73 1.28
N GLN A 133 7.21 -3.85 0.29
CA GLN A 133 7.65 -4.04 -1.08
C GLN A 133 8.16 -2.72 -1.66
N GLU A 134 8.60 -2.75 -2.92
CA GLU A 134 8.95 -1.52 -3.62
C GLU A 134 7.75 -0.58 -3.73
N ALA A 135 7.79 0.53 -3.00
CA ALA A 135 6.70 1.48 -2.91
C ALA A 135 6.96 2.69 -3.82
N ALA A 136 5.95 3.11 -4.57
CA ALA A 136 6.03 4.32 -5.39
C ALA A 136 5.76 5.57 -4.54
N LEU A 137 6.60 6.60 -4.69
CA LEU A 137 6.40 7.89 -4.04
C LEU A 137 5.70 8.88 -4.95
N PHE A 138 4.63 9.48 -4.42
CA PHE A 138 3.89 10.54 -5.09
C PHE A 138 4.02 11.85 -4.29
N GLU A 139 4.11 12.97 -5.00
CA GLU A 139 3.96 14.31 -4.44
C GLU A 139 2.51 14.54 -4.01
N ARG A 140 2.26 15.60 -3.23
CA ARG A 140 0.91 15.92 -2.71
C ARG A 140 -0.10 16.21 -3.82
N ASP A 141 0.36 16.67 -4.98
CA ASP A 141 -0.45 16.89 -6.18
C ASP A 141 -0.77 15.58 -6.93
N GLY A 142 -0.28 14.44 -6.45
CA GLY A 142 -0.42 13.12 -7.08
C GLY A 142 0.61 12.83 -8.17
N LYS A 143 1.56 13.74 -8.42
CA LYS A 143 2.63 13.52 -9.40
C LYS A 143 3.62 12.50 -8.86
N ARG A 144 4.00 11.52 -9.68
CA ARG A 144 4.99 10.51 -9.28
C ARG A 144 6.39 11.11 -9.30
N SER A 145 7.09 11.05 -8.17
CA SER A 145 8.44 11.63 -7.95
C SER A 145 9.57 10.96 -8.75
N GLY A 146 9.29 9.87 -9.48
CA GLY A 146 10.28 9.08 -10.21
C GLY A 146 11.13 8.16 -9.32
N ILE A 147 11.12 8.38 -8.00
CA ILE A 147 11.84 7.58 -7.01
C ILE A 147 10.91 6.49 -6.46
N THR A 148 11.46 5.31 -6.18
CA THR A 148 10.80 4.22 -5.46
C THR A 148 11.53 3.97 -4.14
N LEU A 149 10.78 3.60 -3.11
CA LEU A 149 11.35 3.14 -1.85
C LEU A 149 11.55 1.63 -1.93
N PRO A 150 12.71 1.09 -1.52
CA PRO A 150 12.84 -0.35 -1.30
C PRO A 150 11.96 -0.81 -0.13
N GLY A 151 11.78 -2.12 0.03
CA GLY A 151 11.23 -2.68 1.26
C GLY A 151 12.19 -2.50 2.44
N GLY A 152 11.64 -2.45 3.65
CA GLY A 152 12.41 -2.26 4.87
C GLY A 152 12.73 -0.81 5.20
N VAL A 153 11.97 0.15 4.64
CA VAL A 153 12.16 1.58 4.91
C VAL A 153 11.14 2.04 5.94
N LEU A 154 11.62 2.69 6.99
CA LEU A 154 10.79 3.29 8.03
C LEU A 154 10.02 4.50 7.50
N VAL A 155 8.73 4.54 7.80
CA VAL A 155 7.82 5.65 7.49
C VAL A 155 7.05 6.09 8.73
N GLU A 156 6.77 7.38 8.83
CA GLU A 156 5.87 7.96 9.82
C GLU A 156 4.76 8.73 9.09
N GLN A 157 3.52 8.40 9.39
CA GLN A 157 2.33 8.90 8.73
C GLN A 157 1.75 10.10 9.49
N THR A 158 1.66 11.23 8.79
CA THR A 158 1.10 12.48 9.33
C THR A 158 -0.32 12.74 8.82
N GLY A 159 -0.82 11.95 7.88
CA GLY A 159 -2.18 12.07 7.35
C GLY A 159 -2.55 10.91 6.44
N ALA A 160 -3.82 10.83 6.07
CA ALA A 160 -4.36 9.84 5.14
C ALA A 160 -5.24 10.53 4.10
N GLY A 161 -5.42 9.86 2.97
CA GLY A 161 -6.33 10.27 1.90
C GLY A 161 -6.76 9.09 1.06
N THR A 162 -7.53 9.38 0.01
CA THR A 162 -8.01 8.38 -0.94
C THR A 162 -7.61 8.76 -2.35
N SER A 163 -7.36 7.76 -3.17
CA SER A 163 -7.06 7.88 -4.58
C SER A 163 -7.96 6.95 -5.38
N SER A 164 -7.96 7.07 -6.71
CA SER A 164 -8.64 6.13 -7.60
C SER A 164 -8.12 4.69 -7.49
N ARG A 165 -6.98 4.47 -6.81
CA ARG A 165 -6.37 3.15 -6.59
C ARG A 165 -6.51 2.63 -5.16
N GLY A 166 -7.21 3.36 -4.29
CA GLY A 166 -7.37 3.03 -2.89
C GLY A 166 -6.79 4.07 -1.95
N GLU A 167 -6.67 3.69 -0.69
CA GLU A 167 -6.16 4.54 0.40
C GLU A 167 -4.67 4.86 0.20
N VAL A 168 -4.31 6.11 0.52
CA VAL A 168 -2.93 6.61 0.48
C VAL A 168 -2.60 7.27 1.82
N ALA A 169 -1.39 7.03 2.31
CA ALA A 169 -0.85 7.67 3.50
C ALA A 169 0.09 8.81 3.10
N LEU A 170 -0.02 9.95 3.81
CA LEU A 170 0.93 11.05 3.73
C LEU A 170 2.04 10.78 4.75
N CYS A 171 3.22 10.42 4.26
CA CYS A 171 4.32 9.90 5.07
C CYS A 171 5.56 10.78 4.98
N ARG A 172 6.26 10.93 6.11
CA ARG A 172 7.70 11.24 6.16
C ARG A 172 8.45 9.92 6.14
N VAL A 173 9.57 9.87 5.44
CA VAL A 173 10.34 8.64 5.23
C VAL A 173 11.76 8.84 5.75
N TRP A 174 12.26 7.88 6.52
CA TRP A 174 13.62 7.90 7.03
C TRP A 174 14.57 7.31 5.99
N ARG A 175 15.52 8.11 5.50
CA ARG A 175 16.51 7.67 4.52
C ARG A 175 17.80 8.47 4.68
N GLN A 176 18.95 7.80 4.53
CA GLN A 176 20.27 8.44 4.58
C GLN A 176 20.49 9.27 5.86
N GLY A 177 19.92 8.82 6.99
CA GLY A 177 20.08 9.50 8.28
C GLY A 177 19.22 10.75 8.46
N ALA A 178 18.23 10.99 7.59
CA ALA A 178 17.31 12.11 7.72
C ALA A 178 15.88 11.74 7.36
N TRP A 179 14.92 12.48 7.92
CA TRP A 179 13.53 12.46 7.48
C TRP A 179 13.37 13.28 6.22
N ALA A 180 12.65 12.75 5.25
CA ALA A 180 12.32 13.45 4.03
C ALA A 180 10.84 13.28 3.68
N GLY A 181 10.33 14.20 2.86
CA GLY A 181 8.91 14.29 2.49
C GLY A 181 8.26 15.56 3.00
N PRO A 182 6.92 15.60 3.14
CA PRO A 182 6.00 14.47 3.10
C PRO A 182 5.62 14.01 1.69
N TRP A 183 5.42 12.70 1.51
CA TRP A 183 5.02 12.05 0.25
C TRP A 183 3.78 11.18 0.43
N LEU A 184 3.01 11.00 -0.63
CA LEU A 184 1.91 10.04 -0.69
C LEU A 184 2.45 8.64 -1.05
N ILE A 185 2.06 7.65 -0.26
CA ILE A 185 2.41 6.23 -0.43
C ILE A 185 1.11 5.41 -0.36
N ALA A 186 0.96 4.39 -1.20
CA ALA A 186 -0.18 3.49 -1.12
C ALA A 186 -0.12 2.68 0.19
N THR A 187 -1.22 2.61 0.94
CA THR A 187 -1.22 1.91 2.24
C THR A 187 -1.02 0.41 2.09
N ALA A 188 -1.39 -0.16 0.94
CA ALA A 188 -1.12 -1.55 0.57
C ALA A 188 0.37 -1.90 0.46
N ASP A 189 1.27 -0.91 0.36
CA ASP A 189 2.72 -1.12 0.30
C ASP A 189 3.37 -1.07 1.70
N LEU A 190 2.59 -0.83 2.76
CA LEU A 190 3.07 -0.57 4.12
C LEU A 190 2.51 -1.60 5.11
N ILE A 191 3.36 -2.01 6.06
CA ILE A 191 2.89 -2.50 7.36
C ILE A 191 2.72 -1.26 8.24
N ARG A 192 1.54 -1.08 8.83
CA ARG A 192 1.18 0.12 9.60
C ARG A 192 0.83 -0.24 11.03
N PHE A 193 1.26 0.59 11.96
CA PHE A 193 0.95 0.52 13.38
C PHE A 193 0.43 1.88 13.85
N GLU A 194 -0.60 1.87 14.68
CA GLU A 194 -1.19 3.09 15.23
C GLU A 194 -0.25 3.75 16.24
N GLY A 195 -0.35 5.08 16.37
CA GLY A 195 0.44 5.87 17.31
C GLY A 195 1.86 6.16 16.85
N GLY A 196 2.72 6.49 17.82
CA GLY A 196 4.14 6.74 17.61
C GLY A 196 4.98 5.52 18.01
N ARG A 197 6.17 5.37 17.42
CA ARG A 197 7.10 4.26 17.70
C ARG A 197 7.98 4.43 18.95
N GLY A 198 7.63 5.37 19.84
CA GLY A 198 8.43 5.67 21.03
C GLY A 198 8.50 4.51 22.04
N GLU A 199 7.53 3.60 21.98
CA GLU A 199 7.39 2.41 22.83
C GLU A 199 7.99 1.14 22.19
N VAL A 200 8.52 1.25 20.97
CA VAL A 200 9.11 0.12 20.24
C VAL A 200 10.59 0.05 20.57
N ASP A 201 11.08 -1.14 20.91
CA ASP A 201 12.51 -1.35 21.12
C ASP A 201 13.30 -1.18 19.81
N ALA A 202 14.51 -0.64 19.90
CA ALA A 202 15.35 -0.36 18.74
C ALA A 202 15.78 -1.63 18.00
N ASP A 203 16.02 -2.74 18.71
CA ASP A 203 16.38 -4.01 18.10
C ASP A 203 15.17 -4.66 17.41
N GLU A 204 13.97 -4.53 18.00
CA GLU A 204 12.70 -4.94 17.37
C GLU A 204 12.42 -4.16 16.08
N LEU A 205 12.64 -2.84 16.10
CA LEU A 205 12.53 -2.02 14.89
C LEU A 205 13.51 -2.50 13.83
N ASP A 206 14.77 -2.78 14.19
CA ASP A 206 15.78 -3.28 13.24
C ASP A 206 15.37 -4.64 12.63
N LEU A 207 14.76 -5.54 13.42
CA LEU A 207 14.19 -6.79 12.93
C LEU A 207 13.05 -6.55 11.92
N LEU A 208 12.16 -5.58 12.20
CA LEU A 208 11.05 -5.25 11.32
C LEU A 208 11.52 -4.63 9.99
N LEU A 209 12.54 -3.75 10.02
CA LEU A 209 13.16 -3.22 8.81
C LEU A 209 13.80 -4.32 7.97
N ARG A 210 14.50 -5.27 8.62
CA ARG A 210 15.06 -6.46 7.94
C ARG A 210 13.99 -7.35 7.34
N TYR A 211 12.87 -7.56 8.06
CA TYR A 211 11.73 -8.32 7.57
C TYR A 211 11.18 -7.70 6.28
N GLY A 212 10.89 -6.40 6.27
CA GLY A 212 10.40 -5.71 5.07
C GLY A 212 11.38 -5.78 3.89
N ALA A 213 12.69 -5.66 4.16
CA ALA A 213 13.71 -5.76 3.13
C ALA A 213 13.80 -7.17 2.52
N LEU A 214 13.73 -8.23 3.34
CA LEU A 214 13.74 -9.62 2.86
C LEU A 214 12.48 -9.95 2.07
N HIS A 215 11.32 -9.50 2.55
CA HIS A 215 10.05 -9.69 1.85
C HIS A 215 10.08 -9.04 0.46
N ALA A 216 10.55 -7.79 0.35
CA ALA A 216 10.70 -7.12 -0.94
C ALA A 216 11.66 -7.85 -1.88
N ARG A 217 12.78 -8.38 -1.38
CA ARG A 217 13.73 -9.19 -2.18
C ARG A 217 13.09 -10.48 -2.68
N GLN A 218 12.31 -11.16 -1.84
CA GLN A 218 11.60 -12.39 -2.23
C GLN A 218 10.61 -12.11 -3.36
N GLU A 219 9.81 -11.06 -3.23
CA GLU A 219 8.84 -10.66 -4.24
C GLU A 219 9.53 -10.18 -5.54
N ALA A 220 10.62 -9.42 -5.43
CA ALA A 220 11.42 -9.04 -6.59
C ALA A 220 11.96 -10.27 -7.35
N ARG A 221 12.49 -11.27 -6.61
CA ARG A 221 12.98 -12.52 -7.20
C ARG A 221 11.86 -13.31 -7.89
N ARG A 222 10.68 -13.41 -7.28
CA ARG A 222 9.51 -14.06 -7.90
C ARG A 222 9.10 -13.36 -9.19
N ARG A 223 9.00 -12.03 -9.17
CA ARG A 223 8.68 -11.22 -10.36
C ARG A 223 9.71 -11.42 -11.47
N GLU A 224 10.99 -11.51 -11.10
CA GLU A 224 12.08 -11.76 -12.05
C GLU A 224 11.94 -13.13 -12.73
N LEU A 225 11.68 -14.19 -11.97
CA LEU A 225 11.49 -15.54 -12.51
C LEU A 225 10.29 -15.62 -13.46
N VAL A 226 9.19 -14.98 -13.09
CA VAL A 226 8.01 -14.85 -13.97
C VAL A 226 8.36 -14.09 -15.25
N ARG A 227 9.13 -12.99 -15.14
CA ARG A 227 9.58 -12.21 -16.30
C ARG A 227 10.45 -13.07 -17.22
N GLN A 228 11.43 -13.78 -16.69
CA GLN A 228 12.30 -14.67 -17.45
C GLN A 228 11.51 -15.76 -18.17
N THR A 229 10.50 -16.33 -17.51
CA THR A 229 9.61 -17.34 -18.11
C THR A 229 8.83 -16.75 -19.30
N VAL A 230 8.29 -15.54 -19.14
CA VAL A 230 7.53 -14.85 -20.20
C VAL A 230 8.46 -14.47 -21.36
N ASP A 231 9.63 -13.91 -21.07
CA ASP A 231 10.57 -13.45 -22.09
C ASP A 231 11.28 -14.61 -22.82
N ALA A 232 11.38 -15.80 -22.20
CA ALA A 232 11.85 -17.01 -22.86
C ALA A 232 10.89 -17.50 -23.97
N ASN A 233 9.60 -17.15 -23.90
CA ASN A 233 8.63 -17.54 -24.92
C ASN A 233 8.73 -16.60 -26.15
N PRO A 234 9.10 -17.11 -27.33
CA PRO A 234 9.28 -16.29 -28.53
C PRO A 234 7.98 -15.61 -28.99
N HIS A 235 6.81 -16.12 -28.59
CA HIS A 235 5.51 -15.56 -28.94
C HIS A 235 5.04 -14.47 -27.95
N ALA A 236 5.73 -14.26 -26.82
CA ALA A 236 5.32 -13.29 -25.81
C ALA A 236 5.38 -11.83 -26.31
N ALA A 237 6.50 -11.42 -26.91
CA ALA A 237 6.66 -10.06 -27.43
C ALA A 237 5.71 -9.74 -28.59
N PRO A 238 5.57 -10.59 -29.63
CA PRO A 238 4.58 -10.38 -30.70
C PRO A 238 3.14 -10.32 -30.17
N LEU A 239 2.76 -11.19 -29.22
CA LEU A 239 1.44 -11.19 -28.62
C LEU A 239 1.17 -9.89 -27.84
N ARG A 240 2.16 -9.38 -27.09
CA ARG A 240 2.06 -8.08 -26.38
C ARG A 240 1.86 -6.93 -27.37
N GLN A 241 2.66 -6.88 -28.43
CA GLN A 241 2.59 -5.82 -29.44
C GLN A 241 1.23 -5.81 -30.15
N LEU A 242 0.73 -6.99 -30.54
CA LEU A 242 -0.54 -7.11 -31.25
C LEU A 242 -1.73 -6.73 -30.36
N LYS A 243 -1.70 -7.08 -29.07
CA LYS A 243 -2.71 -6.63 -28.10
C LYS A 243 -2.71 -5.10 -27.94
N GLN A 244 -1.54 -4.48 -27.83
CA GLN A 244 -1.43 -3.02 -27.77
C GLN A 244 -1.98 -2.34 -29.03
N GLN A 245 -1.72 -2.90 -30.21
CA GLN A 245 -2.28 -2.40 -31.46
C GLN A 245 -3.80 -2.52 -31.51
N TYR A 246 -4.34 -3.65 -31.04
CA TYR A 246 -5.78 -3.87 -30.91
C TYR A 246 -6.43 -2.87 -29.95
N ASP A 247 -5.87 -2.67 -28.76
CA ASP A 247 -6.40 -1.71 -27.78
C ASP A 247 -6.36 -0.28 -28.33
N ALA A 248 -5.25 0.10 -28.99
CA ALA A 248 -5.12 1.39 -29.64
C ALA A 248 -6.09 1.56 -30.84
N ALA A 249 -6.46 0.47 -31.53
CA ALA A 249 -7.49 0.50 -32.55
C ALA A 249 -8.88 0.69 -31.93
N ALA A 250 -9.19 -0.01 -30.83
CA ALA A 250 -10.45 0.13 -30.13
C ALA A 250 -10.68 1.55 -29.60
N GLU A 251 -9.65 2.20 -29.05
CA GLU A 251 -9.74 3.62 -28.63
C GLU A 251 -9.92 4.56 -29.82
N ARG A 252 -9.23 4.32 -30.95
CA ARG A 252 -9.46 5.07 -32.20
C ARG A 252 -10.89 4.89 -32.71
N ALA A 253 -11.44 3.68 -32.65
CA ALA A 253 -12.82 3.39 -33.06
C ALA A 253 -13.84 4.16 -32.20
N LYS A 254 -13.62 4.24 -30.89
CA LYS A 254 -14.44 5.07 -29.99
C LYS A 254 -14.36 6.55 -30.36
N GLY A 255 -13.16 7.06 -30.63
CA GLY A 255 -12.95 8.44 -31.08
C GLY A 255 -13.67 8.76 -32.40
N LEU A 256 -13.48 7.93 -33.42
CA LEU A 256 -14.13 8.06 -34.73
C LEU A 256 -15.66 7.95 -34.63
N THR A 257 -16.18 7.10 -33.73
CA THR A 257 -17.62 7.00 -33.49
C THR A 257 -18.19 8.32 -32.99
N ARG A 258 -17.55 8.95 -31.99
CA ARG A 258 -17.96 10.27 -31.48
C ARG A 258 -17.89 11.34 -32.57
N GLN A 259 -16.82 11.36 -33.37
CA GLN A 259 -16.66 12.31 -34.47
C GLN A 259 -17.75 12.11 -35.54
N ARG A 260 -18.05 10.87 -35.90
CA ARG A 260 -19.10 10.53 -36.87
C ARG A 260 -20.47 11.01 -36.40
N ASP A 261 -20.77 10.79 -35.12
CA ASP A 261 -22.09 11.13 -34.56
C ASP A 261 -22.31 12.65 -34.48
N GLY A 262 -21.23 13.45 -34.39
CA GLY A 262 -21.27 14.91 -34.50
C GLY A 262 -21.12 15.46 -35.93
N ALA A 263 -20.77 14.62 -36.91
CA ALA A 263 -20.55 15.05 -38.29
C ALA A 263 -21.83 14.98 -39.14
N GLN A 264 -21.87 15.77 -40.22
CA GLN A 264 -22.96 15.79 -41.19
C GLN A 264 -22.47 15.55 -42.62
N GLY A 265 -23.37 15.13 -43.51
CA GLY A 265 -23.12 14.97 -44.94
C GLY A 265 -21.93 14.06 -45.27
N THR A 266 -21.07 14.53 -46.18
CA THR A 266 -19.92 13.77 -46.71
C THR A 266 -18.89 13.42 -45.65
N GLN A 267 -18.71 14.27 -44.63
CA GLN A 267 -17.79 14.01 -43.52
C GLN A 267 -18.24 12.80 -42.68
N ARG A 268 -19.54 12.67 -42.44
CA ARG A 268 -20.12 11.51 -41.74
C ARG A 268 -19.92 10.22 -42.51
N MET A 269 -20.02 10.26 -43.84
CA MET A 269 -19.76 9.10 -44.71
C MET A 269 -18.30 8.66 -44.65
N LYS A 270 -17.34 9.60 -44.78
CA LYS A 270 -15.90 9.31 -44.68
C LYS A 270 -15.53 8.65 -43.35
N LEU A 271 -16.00 9.23 -42.23
CA LEU A 271 -15.78 8.66 -40.89
C LEU A 271 -16.44 7.28 -40.73
N GLY A 272 -17.59 7.06 -41.38
CA GLY A 272 -18.25 5.76 -41.42
C GLY A 272 -17.49 4.69 -42.21
N ASP A 273 -16.82 5.06 -43.29
CA ASP A 273 -15.96 4.17 -44.08
C ASP A 273 -14.67 3.83 -43.33
N GLU A 274 -14.05 4.82 -42.68
CA GLU A 274 -12.88 4.62 -41.81
C GLU A 274 -13.20 3.68 -40.65
N LEU A 275 -14.36 3.85 -40.01
CA LEU A 275 -14.83 2.93 -38.96
C LEU A 275 -15.03 1.50 -39.45
N ARG A 276 -15.53 1.32 -40.68
CA ARG A 276 -15.69 -0.03 -41.26
C ARG A 276 -14.34 -0.70 -41.48
N ARG A 277 -13.38 0.01 -42.08
CA ARG A 277 -11.99 -0.50 -42.26
C ARG A 277 -11.34 -0.86 -40.93
N LEU A 278 -11.48 0.00 -39.92
CA LEU A 278 -10.91 -0.25 -38.60
C LEU A 278 -11.52 -1.48 -37.92
N LYS A 279 -12.84 -1.70 -38.07
CA LYS A 279 -13.51 -2.91 -37.55
C LYS A 279 -13.08 -4.19 -38.26
N GLU A 280 -12.84 -4.14 -39.56
CA GLU A 280 -12.29 -5.27 -40.30
C GLU A 280 -10.88 -5.62 -39.81
N ASP A 281 -10.04 -4.60 -39.61
CA ASP A 281 -8.70 -4.75 -39.02
C ASP A 281 -8.77 -5.32 -37.59
N GLU A 282 -9.71 -4.87 -36.75
CA GLU A 282 -9.93 -5.42 -35.40
C GLU A 282 -10.27 -6.92 -35.44
N MET A 283 -11.13 -7.35 -36.36
CA MET A 283 -11.45 -8.77 -36.52
C MET A 283 -10.22 -9.57 -36.95
N ARG A 284 -9.40 -9.04 -37.86
CA ARG A 284 -8.14 -9.68 -38.29
C ARG A 284 -7.16 -9.78 -37.11
N MET A 285 -6.94 -8.68 -36.38
CA MET A 285 -6.06 -8.65 -35.21
C MET A 285 -6.52 -9.63 -34.14
N ARG A 286 -7.83 -9.74 -33.89
CA ARG A 286 -8.38 -10.71 -32.94
C ARG A 286 -8.04 -12.16 -33.30
N ARG A 287 -8.19 -12.53 -34.58
CA ARG A 287 -7.81 -13.88 -35.06
C ARG A 287 -6.32 -14.14 -34.88
N GLN A 288 -5.48 -13.13 -35.16
CA GLN A 288 -4.04 -13.22 -34.97
C GLN A 288 -3.66 -13.33 -33.48
N ILE A 289 -4.36 -12.61 -32.58
CA ILE A 289 -4.18 -12.74 -31.13
C ILE A 289 -4.53 -14.16 -30.68
N GLU A 290 -5.65 -14.71 -31.14
CA GLU A 290 -6.05 -16.08 -30.82
C GLU A 290 -5.02 -17.10 -31.32
N ALA A 291 -4.51 -16.94 -32.54
CA ALA A 291 -3.47 -17.81 -33.09
C ALA A 291 -2.15 -17.73 -32.30
N LEU A 292 -1.66 -16.53 -32.01
CA LEU A 292 -0.45 -16.32 -31.20
C LEU A 292 -0.62 -16.81 -29.77
N THR A 293 -1.82 -16.68 -29.19
CA THR A 293 -2.11 -17.22 -27.85
C THR A 293 -2.01 -18.75 -27.85
N ARG A 294 -2.52 -19.42 -28.89
CA ARG A 294 -2.36 -20.88 -29.02
C ARG A 294 -0.90 -21.28 -29.17
N GLN A 295 -0.12 -20.55 -29.97
CA GLN A 295 1.32 -20.81 -30.13
C GLN A 295 2.08 -20.59 -28.82
N TYR A 296 1.75 -19.52 -28.08
CA TYR A 296 2.30 -19.23 -26.76
C TYR A 296 2.05 -20.39 -25.78
N GLU A 297 0.81 -20.87 -25.69
CA GLU A 297 0.44 -21.98 -24.80
C GLU A 297 1.06 -23.31 -25.25
N ALA A 298 1.09 -23.60 -26.56
CA ALA A 298 1.75 -24.80 -27.08
C ALA A 298 3.25 -24.81 -26.75
N TRP A 299 3.92 -23.66 -26.89
CA TRP A 299 5.32 -23.52 -26.47
C TRP A 299 5.50 -23.74 -24.97
N LYS A 300 4.61 -23.17 -24.14
CA LYS A 300 4.63 -23.32 -22.67
C LYS A 300 4.46 -24.78 -22.25
N GLN A 301 3.57 -25.52 -22.91
CA GLN A 301 3.36 -26.95 -22.67
C GLN A 301 4.58 -27.79 -23.11
N ALA A 302 5.23 -27.43 -24.21
CA ALA A 302 6.44 -28.11 -24.70
C ALA A 302 7.70 -27.81 -23.89
N HIS A 303 7.74 -26.68 -23.14
CA HIS A 303 8.91 -26.22 -22.39
C HIS A 303 8.61 -26.02 -20.89
N PRO A 304 8.34 -27.11 -20.15
CA PRO A 304 7.98 -27.04 -18.73
C PRO A 304 9.12 -26.52 -17.84
N VAL A 305 10.39 -26.80 -18.21
CA VAL A 305 11.57 -26.33 -17.45
C VAL A 305 11.72 -24.81 -17.54
N ALA A 306 11.45 -24.22 -18.71
CA ALA A 306 11.44 -22.77 -18.87
C ALA A 306 10.24 -22.09 -18.15
N THR A 307 9.25 -22.88 -17.73
CA THR A 307 8.05 -22.45 -17.02
C THR A 307 8.04 -22.94 -15.57
N ALA A 308 9.23 -23.23 -15.01
CA ALA A 308 9.34 -23.75 -13.65
C ALA A 308 8.68 -22.81 -12.64
N ASP A 309 7.98 -23.40 -11.67
CA ASP A 309 7.29 -22.69 -10.60
C ASP A 309 8.28 -21.83 -9.77
N PRO A 310 8.06 -20.50 -9.67
CA PRO A 310 8.90 -19.62 -8.85
C PRO A 310 9.02 -20.06 -7.38
N ALA A 311 8.06 -20.81 -6.84
CA ALA A 311 8.12 -21.33 -5.48
C ALA A 311 9.16 -22.48 -5.30
N ARG A 312 9.65 -23.05 -6.40
CA ARG A 312 10.70 -24.09 -6.39
C ARG A 312 12.11 -23.51 -6.48
N ASP A 313 12.25 -22.22 -6.76
CA ASP A 313 13.56 -21.56 -6.80
C ASP A 313 14.24 -21.61 -5.42
N PRO A 314 15.53 -22.02 -5.35
CA PRO A 314 16.22 -22.20 -4.08
C PRO A 314 16.39 -20.89 -3.32
N GLN A 315 16.60 -19.75 -4.02
CA GLN A 315 16.74 -18.45 -3.37
C GLN A 315 15.41 -17.97 -2.79
N VAL A 316 14.29 -18.19 -3.49
CA VAL A 316 12.94 -17.87 -2.97
C VAL A 316 12.63 -18.67 -1.70
N ARG A 317 13.05 -19.94 -1.63
CA ARG A 317 12.89 -20.80 -0.44
C ARG A 317 13.78 -20.37 0.72
N GLU A 318 15.03 -20.02 0.44
CA GLU A 318 15.95 -19.51 1.45
C GLU A 318 15.42 -18.21 2.07
N LEU A 319 14.99 -17.26 1.24
CA LEU A 319 14.37 -16.02 1.69
C LEU A 319 13.09 -16.29 2.49
N ALA A 320 12.26 -17.25 2.08
CA ALA A 320 11.07 -17.64 2.82
C ALA A 320 11.41 -18.15 4.23
N ALA A 321 12.46 -18.99 4.36
CA ALA A 321 12.90 -19.50 5.64
C ALA A 321 13.42 -18.39 6.57
N GLN A 322 14.16 -17.42 6.02
CA GLN A 322 14.63 -16.25 6.77
C GLN A 322 13.46 -15.37 7.23
N ILE A 323 12.48 -15.11 6.37
CA ILE A 323 11.26 -14.35 6.69
C ILE A 323 10.49 -15.04 7.83
N GLU A 324 10.30 -16.35 7.73
CA GLU A 324 9.57 -17.12 8.75
C GLU A 324 10.31 -17.15 10.11
N SER A 325 11.64 -17.16 10.10
CA SER A 325 12.46 -17.00 11.30
C SER A 325 12.24 -15.65 11.97
N LEU A 326 12.23 -14.56 11.20
CA LEU A 326 12.00 -13.22 11.74
C LEU A 326 10.55 -13.03 12.21
N ARG A 327 9.58 -13.60 11.49
CA ARG A 327 8.16 -13.53 11.86
C ARG A 327 7.92 -14.09 13.26
N ARG A 328 8.55 -15.22 13.60
CA ARG A 328 8.48 -15.81 14.95
C ARG A 328 9.04 -14.90 16.05
N GLN A 329 10.03 -14.08 15.73
CA GLN A 329 10.61 -13.10 16.67
C GLN A 329 9.73 -11.85 16.80
N LEU A 330 9.04 -11.46 15.72
CA LEU A 330 8.16 -10.29 15.63
C LEU A 330 6.70 -10.59 16.05
N GLY A 331 6.44 -11.66 16.80
CA GLY A 331 5.08 -12.14 17.07
C GLY A 331 4.14 -11.11 17.75
N HIS A 332 4.70 -10.14 18.47
CA HIS A 332 3.92 -9.06 19.11
C HIS A 332 3.40 -7.99 18.13
N PHE A 333 3.93 -7.93 16.90
CA PHE A 333 3.46 -7.03 15.85
C PHE A 333 2.26 -7.59 15.05
N GLY A 334 1.77 -8.79 15.37
CA GLY A 334 0.61 -9.40 14.69
C GLY A 334 0.87 -9.78 13.22
N LEU A 335 2.14 -10.05 12.87
CA LEU A 335 2.59 -10.36 11.50
C LEU A 335 2.33 -11.79 11.06
#